data_AF-A0A7T6XHW1-F1
#
_entry.id   AF-A0A7T6XHW1-F1
#
_cell.length_a   1.000
_cell.length_b   1.000
_cell.length_c   1.000
_cell.angle_alpha   90.00
_cell.angle_beta   90.00
_cell.angle_gamma   90.00
#
_symmetry.space_group_name_H-M   'P 1'
#
loop_
_entity.id
_entity.type
_entity.pdbx_description
1 polymer ?
#
loop_
_entity_poly.entity_id
_entity_poly.type
_entity_poly.pdbx_seq_one_letter_code
_entity_poly.pdbx_strand_id
1 'polypeptide(L)'
;MDTSDSAIPDDEPVSDAPSENVPKAKKTRRSRYDPEPDWSAMVRAKVTKSHNRVGQACDRCKVKKMKCTPDPGGCACCLILNIPCKVTDRVTGETWVRGEAGQMRALIDSLKKRTEDLREQITQLQQKNAQLQDCLDGSYRASLIDHYEG
;
A
#
# COMPACT_ATOMS: atom_id res chain seq x y z
N MET A 1 -52.09 -4.54 -49.73
CA MET A 1 -51.41 -4.44 -48.42
C MET A 1 -50.01 -4.93 -48.68
N ASP A 2 -49.16 -3.95 -48.96
CA ASP A 2 -47.85 -4.08 -49.60
C ASP A 2 -46.82 -4.66 -48.63
N THR A 3 -46.12 -5.70 -49.05
CA THR A 3 -44.97 -6.28 -48.34
C THR A 3 -43.73 -5.49 -48.71
N SER A 4 -43.31 -4.56 -47.86
CA SER A 4 -42.07 -3.81 -48.06
C SER A 4 -40.86 -4.64 -47.60
N ASP A 5 -40.21 -5.24 -48.59
CA ASP A 5 -38.83 -5.69 -48.60
C ASP A 5 -37.89 -4.50 -48.34
N SER A 6 -36.98 -4.61 -47.37
CA SER A 6 -35.99 -3.58 -47.08
C SER A 6 -34.61 -4.20 -47.11
N ALA A 7 -33.98 -4.02 -48.27
CA ALA A 7 -32.60 -4.38 -48.56
C ALA A 7 -31.61 -3.73 -47.58
N ILE A 8 -30.65 -4.53 -47.13
CA ILE A 8 -29.47 -4.10 -46.36
C ILE A 8 -28.43 -3.60 -47.37
N PRO A 9 -27.88 -2.37 -47.24
CA PRO A 9 -26.71 -1.96 -47.99
C PRO A 9 -25.43 -2.36 -47.25
N ASP A 10 -24.58 -3.11 -47.94
CA ASP A 10 -23.22 -3.48 -47.54
C ASP A 10 -22.21 -2.32 -47.64
N ASP A 11 -21.13 -2.45 -46.85
CA ASP A 11 -19.79 -1.87 -47.00
C ASP A 11 -19.57 -0.34 -46.81
N GLU A 12 -19.20 0.04 -45.59
CA GLU A 12 -18.37 1.23 -45.32
C GLU A 12 -16.96 0.76 -44.89
N PRO A 13 -15.88 1.17 -45.59
CA PRO A 13 -14.53 0.70 -45.31
C PRO A 13 -13.96 1.36 -44.04
N VAL A 14 -13.64 0.52 -43.06
CA VAL A 14 -12.87 0.91 -41.87
C VAL A 14 -11.49 1.39 -42.32
N SER A 15 -11.21 2.67 -42.11
CA SER A 15 -9.90 3.27 -42.32
C SER A 15 -8.93 2.77 -41.25
N ASP A 16 -8.24 1.67 -41.55
CA ASP A 16 -7.06 1.23 -40.80
C ASP A 16 -5.95 2.28 -40.96
N ALA A 17 -5.83 3.16 -39.96
CA ALA A 17 -4.67 4.02 -39.82
C ALA A 17 -3.40 3.16 -39.66
N PRO A 18 -2.31 3.42 -40.42
CA PRO A 18 -1.09 2.63 -40.31
C PRO A 18 -0.48 2.78 -38.92
N SER A 19 -0.49 1.70 -38.15
CA SER A 19 0.34 1.53 -36.97
C SER A 19 1.80 1.69 -37.38
N GLU A 20 2.43 2.82 -37.02
CA GLU A 20 3.85 3.06 -37.20
C GLU A 20 4.63 1.95 -36.48
N ASN A 21 5.02 0.95 -37.26
CA ASN A 21 5.85 -0.16 -36.81
C ASN A 21 7.29 0.32 -36.73
N VAL A 22 7.57 1.19 -35.74
CA VAL A 22 8.93 1.66 -35.46
C VAL A 22 9.78 0.43 -35.10
N PRO A 23 10.88 0.16 -35.82
CA PRO A 23 11.78 -0.93 -35.49
C PRO A 23 12.29 -0.75 -34.06
N LYS A 24 11.90 -1.64 -33.15
CA LYS A 24 12.42 -1.64 -31.78
C LYS A 24 13.92 -1.85 -31.86
N ALA A 25 14.69 -0.80 -31.56
CA ALA A 25 16.15 -0.86 -31.50
C ALA A 25 16.60 -2.08 -30.68
N LYS A 26 17.52 -2.88 -31.23
CA LYS A 26 18.09 -4.04 -30.57
C LYS A 26 18.73 -3.57 -29.26
N LYS A 27 18.11 -3.90 -28.13
CA LYS A 27 18.66 -3.57 -26.81
C LYS A 27 19.97 -4.33 -26.64
N THR A 28 21.10 -3.61 -26.65
CA THR A 28 22.41 -4.14 -26.28
C THR A 28 22.29 -4.88 -24.95
N ARG A 29 22.81 -6.11 -24.88
CA ARG A 29 22.82 -6.87 -23.63
C ARG A 29 23.66 -6.08 -22.63
N ARG A 30 23.06 -5.72 -21.49
CA ARG A 30 23.75 -5.01 -20.41
C ARG A 30 24.98 -5.79 -19.97
N SER A 31 26.08 -5.08 -19.73
CA SER A 31 27.28 -5.64 -19.15
C SER A 31 26.99 -6.17 -17.75
N ARG A 32 27.81 -7.12 -17.28
CA ARG A 32 27.71 -7.66 -15.92
C ARG A 32 27.90 -6.58 -14.85
N TYR A 33 28.68 -5.54 -15.16
CA TYR A 33 29.03 -4.45 -14.25
C TYR A 33 28.13 -3.22 -14.37
N ASP A 34 27.15 -3.22 -15.29
CA ASP A 34 26.20 -2.11 -15.38
C ASP A 34 25.30 -2.08 -14.14
N PRO A 35 25.01 -0.89 -13.57
CA PRO A 35 24.09 -0.75 -12.45
C PRO A 35 22.71 -1.29 -12.80
N GLU A 36 22.01 -1.81 -11.80
CA GLU A 36 20.68 -2.37 -12.01
C GLU A 36 19.68 -1.23 -12.33
N PRO A 37 18.96 -1.28 -13.45
CA PRO A 37 18.05 -0.22 -13.89
C PRO A 37 16.83 -0.18 -12.98
N ASP A 38 16.17 0.98 -12.94
CA ASP A 38 14.88 1.10 -12.26
C ASP A 38 13.81 0.27 -13.00
N TRP A 39 13.62 -0.96 -12.53
CA TRP A 39 12.59 -1.86 -13.03
C TRP A 39 11.19 -1.27 -12.85
N SER A 40 10.98 -0.52 -11.78
CA SER A 40 9.69 0.05 -11.44
C SER A 40 9.32 1.19 -12.38
N ALA A 41 10.27 2.03 -12.81
CA ALA A 41 10.03 3.02 -13.87
C ALA A 41 9.48 2.39 -15.15
N MET A 42 10.08 1.29 -15.59
CA MET A 42 9.62 0.57 -16.79
C MET A 42 8.24 -0.08 -16.60
N VAL A 43 7.89 -0.49 -15.38
CA VAL A 43 6.57 -1.04 -15.09
C VAL A 43 5.54 0.08 -15.03
N ARG A 44 5.81 1.19 -14.32
CA ARG A 44 4.97 2.39 -14.27
C ARG A 44 4.61 2.89 -15.67
N ALA A 45 5.59 2.97 -16.57
CA ALA A 45 5.38 3.35 -17.97
C ALA A 45 4.50 2.39 -18.77
N LYS A 46 4.25 1.17 -18.28
CA LYS A 46 3.47 0.11 -18.95
C LYS A 46 2.29 -0.37 -18.09
N VAL A 47 1.90 0.37 -17.07
CA VAL A 47 0.71 0.06 -16.28
C VAL A 47 -0.51 0.31 -17.16
N THR A 48 -1.11 -0.77 -17.67
CA THR A 48 -2.44 -0.74 -18.30
C THR A 48 -3.46 -1.35 -17.35
N LYS A 49 -4.68 -0.81 -17.33
CA LYS A 49 -5.78 -1.13 -16.40
C LYS A 49 -6.40 -2.53 -16.61
N SER A 50 -5.72 -3.42 -17.34
CA SER A 50 -6.19 -4.78 -17.61
C SER A 50 -6.23 -5.60 -16.31
N HIS A 51 -7.44 -6.03 -15.96
CA HIS A 51 -7.82 -6.67 -14.70
C HIS A 51 -7.87 -8.20 -14.84
N ASN A 52 -6.76 -8.83 -15.22
CA ASN A 52 -6.68 -10.29 -15.18
C ASN A 52 -6.21 -10.76 -13.80
N ARG A 53 -6.95 -11.69 -13.20
CA ARG A 53 -6.77 -12.26 -11.85
C ARG A 53 -5.54 -13.20 -11.75
N VAL A 54 -4.38 -12.72 -12.15
CA VAL A 54 -3.09 -13.40 -11.95
C VAL A 54 -2.38 -12.72 -10.80
N GLY A 55 -1.82 -13.49 -9.87
CA GLY A 55 -1.05 -12.96 -8.74
C GLY A 55 0.01 -11.94 -9.19
N GLN A 56 0.10 -10.81 -8.49
CA GLN A 56 0.98 -9.70 -8.86
C GLN A 56 2.45 -10.07 -8.68
N ALA A 57 3.13 -10.33 -9.79
CA ALA A 57 4.59 -10.45 -9.83
C ALA A 57 5.26 -9.11 -9.49
N CYS A 58 6.46 -9.15 -8.90
CA CYS A 58 7.26 -7.95 -8.67
C CYS A 58 7.76 -7.34 -10.00
N ASP A 59 8.15 -6.07 -9.96
CA ASP A 59 8.49 -5.30 -11.18
C ASP A 59 9.67 -5.91 -11.93
N ARG A 60 10.68 -6.38 -11.19
CA ARG A 60 11.85 -7.04 -11.75
C ARG A 60 11.50 -8.34 -12.46
N CYS A 61 10.74 -9.22 -11.81
CA CYS A 61 10.32 -10.49 -12.41
C CYS A 61 9.39 -10.27 -13.61
N LYS A 62 8.54 -9.23 -13.54
CA LYS A 62 7.66 -8.81 -14.64
C LYS A 62 8.46 -8.37 -15.86
N VAL A 63 9.49 -7.52 -15.69
CA VAL A 63 10.31 -7.04 -16.81
C VAL A 63 11.21 -8.15 -17.35
N LYS A 64 11.85 -8.95 -16.49
CA LYS A 64 12.72 -10.05 -16.90
C LYS A 64 11.96 -11.29 -17.38
N LYS A 65 10.62 -11.31 -17.26
CA LYS A 65 9.75 -12.44 -17.63
C LYS A 65 10.21 -13.74 -16.96
N MET A 66 10.44 -13.68 -15.65
CA MET A 66 10.86 -14.82 -14.83
C MET A 66 9.85 -15.12 -13.73
N LYS A 67 9.90 -16.33 -13.16
CA LYS A 67 9.00 -16.75 -12.07
C LYS A 67 9.15 -15.84 -10.86
N CYS A 68 8.03 -15.41 -10.28
CA CYS A 68 7.97 -14.62 -9.05
C CYS A 68 7.26 -15.45 -7.98
N THR A 69 7.92 -15.71 -6.86
CA THR A 69 7.29 -16.31 -5.69
C THR A 69 6.54 -15.25 -4.88
N PRO A 70 5.43 -15.59 -4.19
CA PRO A 70 4.58 -14.63 -3.50
C PRO A 70 4.99 -14.35 -2.04
N ASP A 71 6.24 -14.61 -1.65
CA ASP A 71 6.65 -14.52 -0.23
C ASP A 71 6.51 -13.10 0.34
N PRO A 72 6.10 -12.96 1.62
CA PRO A 72 5.75 -11.67 2.21
C PRO A 72 6.95 -10.71 2.30
N GLY A 73 8.18 -11.22 2.48
CA GLY A 73 9.40 -10.41 2.56
C GLY A 73 10.05 -10.06 1.21
N GLY A 74 9.50 -10.57 0.10
CA GLY A 74 10.15 -10.46 -1.22
C GLY A 74 10.25 -11.82 -1.91
N CYS A 75 10.18 -11.85 -3.23
CA CYS A 75 10.33 -13.12 -3.95
C CYS A 75 11.75 -13.69 -3.80
N ALA A 76 11.89 -15.02 -3.89
CA ALA A 76 13.14 -15.74 -3.69
C ALA A 76 14.32 -15.17 -4.51
N CYS A 77 14.07 -14.79 -5.77
CA CYS A 77 15.12 -14.24 -6.62
C CYS A 77 15.59 -12.84 -6.21
N CYS A 78 14.72 -12.02 -5.63
CA CYS A 78 15.09 -10.70 -5.10
C CYS A 78 15.84 -10.85 -3.78
N LEU A 79 15.41 -11.79 -2.93
CA LEU A 79 16.07 -12.09 -1.66
C LEU A 79 17.49 -12.63 -1.86
N ILE A 80 17.70 -13.60 -2.75
CA ILE A 80 19.02 -14.16 -3.05
C ILE A 80 20.00 -13.10 -3.57
N LEU A 81 19.50 -12.15 -4.37
CA LEU A 81 20.31 -11.06 -4.93
C LEU A 81 20.46 -9.88 -3.96
N ASN A 82 19.84 -9.95 -2.78
CA ASN A 82 19.82 -8.92 -1.78
C ASN A 82 19.39 -7.54 -2.32
N ILE A 83 18.33 -7.53 -3.16
CA ILE A 83 17.76 -6.33 -3.77
C ILE A 83 16.30 -6.13 -3.32
N PRO A 84 15.82 -4.87 -3.21
CA PRO A 84 14.46 -4.61 -2.79
C PRO A 84 13.44 -5.16 -3.80
N CYS A 85 12.51 -5.98 -3.32
CA CYS A 85 11.44 -6.55 -4.14
C CYS A 85 10.32 -5.53 -4.36
N LYS A 86 10.44 -4.67 -5.37
CA LYS A 86 9.44 -3.63 -5.65
C LYS A 86 8.22 -4.13 -6.43
N VAL A 87 7.06 -3.60 -6.09
CA VAL A 87 5.76 -3.92 -6.69
C VAL A 87 5.04 -2.62 -7.00
N THR A 88 4.74 -2.40 -8.27
CA THR A 88 3.94 -1.25 -8.71
C THR A 88 2.45 -1.61 -8.78
N ASP A 89 1.61 -0.91 -8.02
CA ASP A 89 0.15 -1.04 -8.10
C ASP A 89 -0.34 -0.57 -9.47
N ARG A 90 -1.23 -1.34 -10.09
CA ARG A 90 -1.82 -1.03 -11.39
C ARG A 90 -2.94 -0.01 -11.30
N VAL A 91 -3.53 0.17 -10.12
CA VAL A 91 -4.63 1.11 -9.90
C VAL A 91 -4.07 2.50 -9.59
N THR A 92 -3.21 2.62 -8.56
CA THR A 92 -2.64 3.91 -8.17
C THR A 92 -1.40 4.30 -8.97
N GLY A 93 -0.71 3.33 -9.61
CA GLY A 93 0.57 3.56 -10.28
C GLY A 93 1.75 3.74 -9.33
N GLU A 94 1.51 3.62 -8.02
CA GLU A 94 2.55 3.78 -7.01
C GLU A 94 3.39 2.51 -6.86
N THR A 95 4.66 2.71 -6.55
CA THR A 95 5.62 1.61 -6.34
C THR A 95 5.95 1.50 -4.87
N TRP A 96 5.77 0.30 -4.33
CA TRP A 96 6.06 -0.02 -2.93
C TRP A 96 6.98 -1.23 -2.83
N VAL A 97 7.69 -1.40 -1.72
CA VAL A 97 8.44 -2.63 -1.46
C VAL A 97 7.45 -3.72 -1.03
N ARG A 98 7.59 -4.93 -1.58
CA ARG A 98 6.78 -6.08 -1.20
C ARG A 98 6.90 -6.31 0.31
N GLY A 99 5.76 -6.45 0.98
CA GLY A 99 5.71 -6.63 2.43
C GLY A 99 5.75 -5.34 3.24
N GLU A 100 6.05 -4.19 2.64
CA GLU A 100 6.11 -2.89 3.33
C GLU A 100 4.74 -2.52 3.91
N ALA A 101 3.66 -2.65 3.15
CA ALA A 101 2.31 -2.43 3.66
C ALA A 101 1.90 -3.39 4.80
N GLY A 102 2.49 -4.60 4.85
CA GLY A 102 2.29 -5.52 5.97
C GLY A 102 3.03 -5.07 7.21
N GLN A 103 4.29 -4.67 7.06
CA GLN A 103 5.12 -4.13 8.14
C GLN A 103 4.53 -2.83 8.70
N MET A 104 4.08 -1.92 7.83
CA MET A 104 3.42 -0.68 8.23
C MET A 104 2.15 -0.95 9.04
N ARG A 105 1.33 -1.91 8.63
CA ARG A 105 0.14 -2.31 9.41
C ARG A 105 0.52 -2.83 10.80
N ALA A 106 1.49 -3.74 10.88
CA ALA A 106 1.96 -4.25 12.17
C ALA A 106 2.51 -3.14 13.08
N LEU A 107 3.26 -2.18 12.52
CA LEU A 107 3.75 -1.02 13.25
C LEU A 107 2.59 -0.13 13.73
N ILE A 108 1.64 0.19 12.86
CA ILE A 108 0.45 0.96 13.24
C ILE A 108 -0.30 0.29 14.40
N ASP A 109 -0.49 -1.03 14.35
CA ASP A 109 -1.20 -1.77 15.40
C ASP A 109 -0.42 -1.74 16.72
N SER A 110 0.90 -1.93 16.69
CA SER A 110 1.74 -1.81 17.88
C SER A 110 1.71 -0.40 18.49
N LEU A 111 1.73 0.64 17.65
CA LEU A 111 1.67 2.04 18.09
C LEU A 111 0.30 2.38 18.68
N LYS A 112 -0.78 1.87 18.07
CA LYS A 112 -2.14 2.02 18.60
C LYS A 112 -2.27 1.39 19.98
N LYS A 113 -1.79 0.15 20.15
CA LYS A 113 -1.80 -0.54 21.45
C LYS A 113 -1.05 0.28 22.51
N ARG A 114 0.16 0.75 22.18
CA ARG A 114 0.93 1.61 23.10
C ARG A 114 0.20 2.91 23.46
N THR A 115 -0.53 3.49 22.51
CA THR A 115 -1.33 4.69 22.75
C THR A 115 -2.50 4.41 23.70
N GLU A 116 -3.14 3.25 23.56
CA GLU A 116 -4.21 2.80 24.45
C GLU A 116 -3.68 2.54 25.87
N ASP A 117 -2.58 1.80 26.01
CA ASP A 117 -1.93 1.53 27.30
C ASP A 117 -1.56 2.83 28.04
N LEU A 118 -1.05 3.82 27.31
CA LEU A 118 -0.70 5.13 27.89
C LEU A 118 -1.96 5.93 28.30
N ARG A 119 -3.04 5.87 27.52
CA ARG A 119 -4.31 6.51 27.89
C ARG A 119 -4.94 5.89 29.14
N GLU A 120 -4.83 4.57 29.29
CA GLU A 120 -5.29 3.88 30.49
C GLU A 120 -4.49 4.34 31.72
N GLN A 121 -3.16 4.39 31.62
CA GLN A 121 -2.31 4.90 32.69
C GLN A 121 -2.64 6.34 33.09
N ILE A 122 -2.89 7.22 32.11
CA ILE A 122 -3.31 8.60 32.38
C ILE A 122 -4.64 8.61 33.14
N THR A 123 -5.62 7.83 32.69
CA THR A 123 -6.93 7.74 33.36
C THR A 123 -6.79 7.25 34.80
N GLN A 124 -5.99 6.21 35.03
CA GLN A 124 -5.74 5.68 36.37
C GLN A 124 -5.07 6.71 37.29
N LEU A 125 -4.09 7.46 36.78
CA LEU A 125 -3.42 8.52 37.55
C LEU A 125 -4.37 9.68 37.84
N GLN A 126 -5.20 10.09 36.89
CA GLN A 126 -6.22 11.11 37.09
C GLN A 126 -7.23 10.70 38.16
N GLN A 127 -7.69 9.44 38.15
CA GLN A 127 -8.59 8.91 39.17
C GLN A 127 -7.95 8.92 40.56
N LYS A 128 -6.69 8.48 40.69
CA LYS A 128 -5.95 8.51 41.96
C LYS A 128 -5.75 9.94 42.46
N ASN A 129 -5.41 10.87 41.58
CA ASN A 129 -5.26 12.28 41.94
C ASN A 129 -6.58 12.87 42.44
N ALA A 130 -7.71 12.56 41.78
CA ALA A 130 -9.03 13.00 42.22
C ALA A 130 -9.38 12.42 43.62
N GLN A 131 -9.13 11.13 43.84
CA GLN A 131 -9.34 10.51 45.16
C GLN A 131 -8.50 11.18 46.26
N LEU A 132 -7.24 11.49 45.98
CA LEU A 132 -6.38 12.19 46.92
C LEU A 132 -6.90 13.61 47.21
N GLN A 133 -7.36 14.32 46.17
CA GLN A 133 -7.98 15.64 46.30
C GLN A 133 -9.21 15.57 47.22
N ASP A 134 -10.11 14.60 46.98
CA ASP A 134 -11.32 14.41 47.79
C ASP A 134 -11.00 14.09 49.26
N CYS A 135 -9.97 13.27 49.51
CA CYS A 135 -9.51 12.98 50.88
C CYS A 135 -8.95 14.23 51.57
N LEU A 136 -8.17 15.04 50.87
CA LEU A 136 -7.62 16.30 51.41
C LEU A 136 -8.73 17.31 51.70
N ASP A 137 -9.68 17.48 50.78
CA ASP A 137 -10.81 18.38 50.93
C ASP A 137 -11.73 17.94 52.09
N GLY A 138 -11.95 16.63 52.24
CA GLY A 138 -12.67 16.05 53.37
C GLY A 138 -11.99 16.31 54.72
N SER A 139 -10.67 16.11 54.79
CA SER A 139 -9.88 16.41 56.00
C SER A 139 -9.94 17.90 56.35
N TYR A 140 -9.75 18.78 55.36
CA TYR A 140 -9.81 20.22 55.57
C TYR A 140 -11.20 20.65 56.07
N ARG A 141 -12.25 20.10 55.48
CA ARG A 141 -13.63 20.39 55.89
C ARG A 141 -13.93 19.92 57.32
N ALA A 142 -13.46 18.74 57.72
CA ALA A 142 -13.62 18.23 59.09
C ALA A 142 -12.90 19.13 60.10
N SER A 143 -11.63 19.48 59.83
CA SER A 143 -10.87 20.39 60.70
C SER A 143 -11.50 21.78 60.82
N LEU A 144 -12.15 22.27 59.77
CA LEU A 144 -12.86 23.55 59.82
C LEU A 144 -14.08 23.48 60.75
N ILE A 145 -14.86 22.39 60.71
CA ILE A 145 -16.07 22.22 61.54
C ILE A 145 -15.69 22.13 63.03
N ASP A 146 -14.67 21.34 63.38
CA ASP A 146 -14.19 21.19 64.76
C ASP A 146 -13.74 22.52 65.38
N HIS A 147 -13.29 23.48 64.55
CA HIS A 147 -12.82 24.79 65.00
C HIS A 147 -13.94 25.81 65.27
N TYR A 148 -15.16 25.58 64.77
CA TYR A 148 -16.32 26.44 64.99
C TYR A 148 -17.27 25.91 66.08
N GLU A 149 -17.20 24.62 66.43
CA GLU A 149 -18.06 23.98 67.44
C GLU A 149 -17.38 23.80 68.82
N GLY A 150 -16.10 24.19 68.97
CA GLY A 150 -15.35 24.20 70.25
C GLY A 150 -15.09 25.60 70.79
#